data_AF-A0A090QAV9-F1
#
_entry.id   AF-A0A090QAV9-F1
#
_cell.length_a   1.000
_cell.length_b   1.000
_cell.length_c   1.000
_cell.angle_alpha   90.00
_cell.angle_beta   90.00
_cell.angle_gamma   90.00
#
_symmetry.space_group_name_H-M   'P 1'
#
loop_
_entity.id
_entity.type
_entity.pdbx_description
1 polymer ?
#
loop_
_entity_poly.entity_id
_entity_poly.type
_entity_poly.pdbx_seq_one_letter_code
_entity_poly.pdbx_strand_id
1 'polypeptide(L)'
;MRTAINLEVLGVLKNYNGVFDLDRYHKNVDDYISSLLLKENTMHDAELLTLLKANNRITRNHYLIALKKKLKKSLKKFLKVFRK
;
A
#
# COMPACT_ATOMS: atom_id res chain seq x y z
N MET A 1 4.82 -5.82 6.55
CA MET A 1 4.77 -4.61 5.71
C MET A 1 4.70 -3.33 6.54
N ARG A 2 3.67 -3.13 7.37
CA ARG A 2 3.53 -1.95 8.24
C ARG A 2 4.80 -1.55 8.99
N THR A 3 5.42 -2.50 9.72
CA THR A 3 6.65 -2.24 10.49
C THR A 3 7.80 -1.76 9.60
N ALA A 4 7.99 -2.38 8.43
CA ALA A 4 9.03 -1.98 7.49
C ALA A 4 8.79 -0.57 6.91
N ILE A 5 7.54 -0.21 6.58
CA ILE A 5 7.17 1.17 6.20
C ILE A 5 7.49 2.15 7.33
N ASN A 6 7.13 1.83 8.58
CA ASN A 6 7.41 2.72 9.70
C ASN A 6 8.92 2.96 9.86
N LEU A 7 9.72 1.89 9.77
CA LEU A 7 11.18 1.99 9.80
C LEU A 7 11.74 2.76 8.60
N GLU A 8 11.10 2.68 7.43
CA GLU A 8 11.48 3.46 6.25
C GLU A 8 11.19 4.94 6.45
N VAL A 9 10.02 5.29 7.00
CA VAL A 9 9.67 6.69 7.31
C VAL A 9 10.65 7.26 8.35
N LEU A 10 11.03 6.45 9.34
CA LEU A 10 12.06 6.81 10.33
C LEU A 10 13.48 6.84 9.76
N GLY A 11 13.69 6.42 8.50
CA GLY A 11 15.00 6.42 7.83
C GLY A 11 15.97 5.32 8.29
N VAL A 12 15.52 4.38 9.14
CA VAL A 12 16.38 3.36 9.76
C VAL A 12 16.22 1.97 9.16
N LEU A 13 15.31 1.78 8.18
CA LEU A 13 15.01 0.45 7.60
C LEU A 13 16.25 -0.29 7.10
N LYS A 14 17.22 0.42 6.49
CA LYS A 14 18.46 -0.18 5.96
C LYS A 14 19.30 -0.89 7.03
N ASN A 15 19.19 -0.47 8.29
CA ASN A 15 19.92 -1.08 9.40
C ASN A 15 19.38 -2.48 9.77
N TYR A 16 18.22 -2.86 9.23
CA TYR A 16 17.56 -4.12 9.51
C TYR A 16 17.54 -5.08 8.31
N ASN A 17 18.47 -4.92 7.37
CA ASN A 17 18.59 -5.79 6.19
C ASN A 17 18.80 -7.29 6.52
N GLY A 18 19.30 -7.63 7.71
CA GLY A 18 19.42 -9.01 8.19
C GLY A 18 18.16 -9.58 8.85
N VAL A 19 17.15 -8.75 9.13
CA VAL A 19 15.89 -9.15 9.79
C VAL A 19 14.70 -9.03 8.84
N PHE A 20 14.71 -8.01 7.98
CA PHE A 20 13.68 -7.79 6.97
C PHE A 20 14.21 -8.13 5.58
N ASP A 21 13.40 -8.89 4.84
CA ASP A 21 13.55 -9.06 3.39
C ASP A 21 13.20 -7.74 2.68
N LEU A 22 14.22 -6.92 2.46
CA LEU A 22 14.09 -5.61 1.82
C LEU A 22 13.71 -5.71 0.35
N ASP A 23 14.10 -6.78 -0.34
CA ASP A 23 13.73 -6.98 -1.75
C ASP A 23 12.25 -7.23 -1.90
N ARG A 24 11.69 -8.10 -1.05
CA ARG A 24 10.25 -8.32 -0.99
C ARG A 24 9.51 -7.07 -0.55
N TYR A 25 10.08 -6.29 0.36
CA TYR A 25 9.53 -5.00 0.77
C TYR A 25 9.39 -4.05 -0.43
N HIS A 26 10.49 -3.73 -1.10
CA HIS A 26 10.51 -2.77 -2.21
C HIS A 26 9.63 -3.20 -3.38
N LYS A 27 9.53 -4.50 -3.67
CA LYS A 27 8.63 -5.01 -4.73
C LYS A 27 7.15 -4.80 -4.44
N ASN A 28 6.76 -4.68 -3.16
CA ASN A 28 5.36 -4.73 -2.74
C ASN A 28 4.90 -3.46 -2.01
N VAL A 29 5.80 -2.51 -1.73
CA VAL A 29 5.48 -1.29 -0.97
C VAL A 29 4.46 -0.41 -1.69
N ASP A 30 4.61 -0.19 -2.99
CA ASP A 30 3.68 0.58 -3.82
C ASP A 30 2.27 -0.01 -3.76
N ASP A 31 2.22 -1.34 -3.85
CA ASP A 31 1.00 -2.10 -3.88
C ASP A 31 0.27 -2.07 -2.53
N TYR A 32 1.05 -2.08 -1.44
CA TYR A 32 0.58 -1.91 -0.07
C TYR A 32 0.05 -0.49 0.19
N ILE A 33 0.81 0.55 -0.18
CA ILE A 33 0.37 1.96 -0.06
C ILE A 33 -0.92 2.20 -0.86
N SER A 34 -1.02 1.60 -2.04
CA SER A 34 -2.22 1.69 -2.87
C SER A 34 -3.44 1.04 -2.19
N SER A 35 -3.26 -0.07 -1.47
CA SER A 35 -4.31 -0.69 -0.67
C SER A 35 -4.70 0.15 0.55
N LEU A 36 -3.74 0.85 1.18
CA LEU A 36 -4.04 1.83 2.24
C LEU A 36 -4.93 2.96 1.72
N LEU A 37 -4.65 3.48 0.52
CA LEU A 37 -5.46 4.53 -0.12
C LEU A 37 -6.89 4.09 -0.41
N LEU A 38 -7.09 2.82 -0.72
CA LEU A 38 -8.42 2.24 -0.94
C LEU A 38 -9.18 1.91 0.36
N LYS A 39 -8.57 2.16 1.53
CA LYS A 39 -9.13 1.84 2.85
C LYS A 39 -9.55 0.38 2.98
N GLU A 40 -8.79 -0.53 2.36
CA GLU A 40 -9.13 -1.96 2.34
C GLU A 40 -8.65 -2.71 3.60
N ASN A 41 -7.98 -2.01 4.53
CA ASN A 41 -7.36 -2.59 5.71
C ASN A 41 -7.87 -1.97 7.04
N THR A 42 -7.43 -2.55 8.16
CA THR A 42 -7.84 -2.27 9.54
C THR A 42 -7.62 -0.83 10.03
N MET A 43 -8.26 -0.45 11.14
CA MET A 43 -8.23 0.90 11.76
C MET A 43 -6.82 1.51 11.90
N HIS A 44 -5.81 0.70 12.24
CA HIS A 44 -4.42 1.15 12.40
C HIS A 44 -3.72 1.59 11.12
N ASP A 45 -4.30 1.31 9.96
CA ASP A 45 -3.77 1.74 8.67
C ASP A 45 -4.14 3.19 8.33
N ALA A 46 -5.11 3.78 9.04
CA ALA A 46 -5.45 5.19 8.90
C ALA A 46 -4.36 6.11 9.49
N GLU A 47 -3.80 5.74 10.64
CA GLU A 47 -2.65 6.44 11.25
C GLU A 47 -1.43 6.38 10.33
N LEU A 48 -1.15 5.19 9.79
CA LEU A 48 -0.06 4.97 8.85
C LEU A 48 -0.24 5.82 7.59
N LEU A 49 -1.44 5.87 7.03
CA LEU A 49 -1.75 6.67 5.86
C LEU A 49 -1.55 8.17 6.13
N THR A 50 -1.94 8.64 7.30
CA THR A 50 -1.76 10.04 7.72
C THR A 50 -0.28 10.37 7.82
N LEU A 51 0.50 9.49 8.44
CA LEU A 51 1.94 9.64 8.58
C LEU A 51 2.66 9.59 7.21
N LEU A 52 2.25 8.71 6.30
CA LEU A 52 2.77 8.66 4.92
C LEU A 52 2.47 9.94 4.13
N LYS A 53 1.28 10.54 4.32
CA LYS A 53 0.92 11.83 3.72
C LYS A 53 1.78 12.96 4.28
N ALA A 54 1.93 13.02 5.61
CA ALA A 54 2.73 14.05 6.28
C ALA A 54 4.21 14.01 5.83
N ASN A 55 4.74 12.84 5.53
CA ASN A 55 6.11 12.65 5.05
C ASN A 55 6.27 12.70 3.52
N ASN A 56 5.25 13.12 2.76
CA ASN A 56 5.25 13.17 1.30
C ASN A 56 5.68 11.84 0.62
N ARG A 57 5.44 10.70 1.26
CA ARG A 57 5.78 9.36 0.73
C ARG A 57 4.76 8.83 -0.27
N ILE A 58 3.62 9.51 -0.42
CA ILE A 58 2.58 9.11 -1.37
C ILE A 58 2.78 9.83 -2.70
N THR A 59 3.20 9.09 -3.72
CA THR A 59 3.39 9.59 -5.07
C THR A 59 2.13 9.43 -5.93
N ARG A 60 2.10 10.10 -7.10
CA ARG A 60 1.04 9.91 -8.11
C ARG A 60 0.91 8.45 -8.57
N ASN A 61 2.01 7.70 -8.59
CA ASN A 61 2.01 6.29 -8.99
C ASN A 61 1.10 5.45 -8.10
N HIS A 62 1.13 5.68 -6.78
CA HIS A 62 0.27 4.98 -5.82
C HIS A 62 -1.23 5.22 -6.09
N TYR A 63 -1.60 6.44 -6.47
CA TYR A 63 -2.98 6.75 -6.84
C TYR A 63 -3.42 6.05 -8.12
N LEU A 64 -2.55 5.96 -9.13
CA LEU A 64 -2.83 5.24 -10.38
C LEU A 64 -3.01 3.74 -10.13
N ILE A 65 -2.14 3.14 -9.32
CA ILE A 65 -2.24 1.72 -8.94
C ILE A 65 -3.54 1.47 -8.15
N ALA A 66 -3.85 2.33 -7.17
CA ALA A 66 -5.09 2.26 -6.41
C ALA A 66 -6.33 2.35 -7.32
N LEU A 67 -6.35 3.29 -8.27
CA LEU A 67 -7.45 3.45 -9.23
C LEU A 67 -7.59 2.19 -10.10
N LYS A 68 -6.48 1.67 -10.65
CA LYS A 68 -6.47 0.43 -11.44
C LYS A 68 -7.01 -0.76 -10.64
N LYS A 69 -6.62 -0.90 -9.37
CA LYS A 69 -7.14 -1.93 -8.45
C LYS A 69 -8.65 -1.79 -8.24
N LYS A 70 -9.14 -0.57 -7.97
CA LYS A 70 -10.57 -0.28 -7.78
C LYS A 70 -11.39 -0.62 -9.03
N LEU A 71 -10.92 -0.21 -10.21
CA LEU A 71 -11.56 -0.51 -11.49
C LEU A 71 -11.61 -2.02 -11.75
N LYS A 72 -10.49 -2.73 -11.56
CA LYS A 72 -10.43 -4.19 -11.70
C LYS A 72 -11.41 -4.92 -10.78
N LYS A 73 -11.56 -4.47 -9.53
CA LYS A 73 -12.55 -5.02 -8.60
C LYS A 73 -13.98 -4.75 -9.06
N SER A 74 -14.26 -3.54 -9.53
CA SER A 74 -15.58 -3.17 -10.04
C SER A 74 -15.97 -4.02 -11.26
N LEU A 75 -15.07 -4.14 -12.24
CA LEU A 75 -15.27 -4.98 -13.43
C LEU A 75 -15.53 -6.44 -13.08
N LYS A 76 -14.77 -7.01 -12.13
CA LYS A 76 -15.01 -8.38 -11.64
C LYS A 76 -16.38 -8.55 -10.99
N LYS A 77 -16.87 -7.54 -10.24
CA LYS A 77 -18.23 -7.58 -9.67
C LYS A 77 -19.29 -7.53 -10.77
N PHE A 78 -19.11 -6.64 -11.74
CA PHE A 78 -20.02 -6.51 -12.89
C PHE A 78 -20.10 -7.82 -13.68
N LEU A 79 -18.97 -8.41 -14.06
CA LEU A 79 -18.93 -9.70 -14.77
C LEU A 79 -19.57 -10.85 -13.98
N LYS A 80 -19.50 -10.83 -12.64
CA LYS A 80 -20.21 -11.82 -11.81
C LYS A 80 -21.73 -11.68 -11.87
N VAL A 81 -22.25 -10.47 -12.04
CA VAL A 81 -23.70 -10.23 -12.20
C VAL A 81 -24.19 -10.79 -13.54
N PHE A 82 -23.43 -10.61 -14.62
CA PHE A 82 -23.80 -11.13 -15.95
C PHE A 82 -23.59 -12.63 -16.16
N ARG A 83 -22.87 -13.30 -15.25
CA ARG A 83 -22.62 -14.75 -15.32
C ARG A 83 -23.68 -15.57 -14.57
N LYS A 84 -24.70 -14.92 -14.00
CA LYS A 84 -25.78 -15.53 -13.23
C LYS A 84 -27.08 -15.38 -14.00
#